data_AF-A0A1Q6VEA5-F1
#
_entry.id   AF-A0A1Q6VEA5-F1
#
_cell.length_a   1.000
_cell.length_b   1.000
_cell.length_c   1.000
_cell.angle_alpha   90.00
_cell.angle_beta   90.00
_cell.angle_gamma   90.00
#
_symmetry.space_group_name_H-M   'P 1'
#
loop_
_entity.id
_entity.type
_entity.pdbx_description
1 polymer ?
#
loop_
_entity_poly.entity_id
_entity_poly.type
_entity_poly.pdbx_seq_one_letter_code
_entity_poly.pdbx_strand_id
1 'polypeptide(L)'
;MKRLSLLLLGGLAMAAVAACPGKKPETTAAPAVPNNDSLEAERRRIADSTARAEAEARAREEADRRRQQAIADSLAALGQTTNAVKTMLATLIHFDYDKAIIRGGDAGVLDQKVAILQANPALRIRVSGHCDERGSDEYNLALGNRRATAAKQYLASHGIDASRIETVSYGEERPIDPGHDEEAWAKNRRDEFEILAGGDALKQP
;
A
#
# COMPACT_ATOMS: atom_id res chain seq x y z
N MET A 1 -40.12 2.45 12.58
CA MET A 1 -41.23 3.07 11.84
C MET A 1 -41.74 2.05 10.83
N LYS A 2 -43.02 1.69 10.97
CA LYS A 2 -43.72 0.62 10.23
C LYS A 2 -43.89 1.01 8.75
N ARG A 3 -43.76 0.02 7.84
CA ARG A 3 -44.61 -0.06 6.64
C ARG A 3 -45.13 -1.49 6.50
N LEU A 4 -46.42 -1.55 6.24
CA LEU A 4 -47.37 -2.63 6.44
C LEU A 4 -48.09 -2.83 5.09
N SER A 5 -48.64 -4.02 4.86
CA SER A 5 -49.79 -4.31 3.97
C SER A 5 -49.50 -4.37 2.45
N LEU A 6 -50.10 -5.23 1.61
CA LEU A 6 -51.11 -6.31 1.69
C LEU A 6 -51.28 -6.79 0.21
N LEU A 7 -51.68 -8.06 -0.05
CA LEU A 7 -52.82 -8.45 -0.91
C LEU A 7 -52.71 -9.88 -1.47
N LEU A 8 -53.63 -10.74 -0.99
CA LEU A 8 -54.13 -11.94 -1.65
C LEU A 8 -55.09 -11.58 -2.79
N LEU A 9 -55.16 -12.42 -3.84
CA LEU A 9 -56.33 -12.80 -4.69
C LEU A 9 -55.74 -13.64 -5.84
N GLY A 10 -56.15 -14.88 -6.15
CA GLY A 10 -57.50 -15.44 -6.20
C GLY A 10 -57.99 -15.42 -7.66
N GLY A 11 -58.00 -16.55 -8.36
CA GLY A 11 -58.45 -16.61 -9.76
C GLY A 11 -58.55 -18.02 -10.35
N LEU A 12 -59.76 -18.58 -10.27
CA LEU A 12 -60.24 -19.85 -10.81
C LEU A 12 -60.68 -19.67 -12.29
N ALA A 13 -60.41 -20.61 -13.19
CA ALA A 13 -61.12 -20.68 -14.48
C ALA A 13 -61.21 -22.12 -15.04
N MET A 14 -62.40 -22.40 -15.59
CA MET A 14 -63.01 -23.69 -15.95
C MET A 14 -62.47 -24.37 -17.23
N ALA A 15 -62.83 -25.66 -17.29
CA ALA A 15 -62.51 -26.69 -18.29
C ALA A 15 -63.12 -26.53 -19.68
N ALA A 16 -62.54 -27.27 -20.65
CA ALA A 16 -63.24 -27.79 -21.82
C ALA A 16 -62.87 -29.28 -22.01
N VAL A 17 -63.91 -30.12 -22.14
CA VAL A 17 -63.84 -31.57 -22.30
C VAL A 17 -63.93 -31.92 -23.79
N ALA A 18 -63.03 -32.76 -24.29
CA ALA A 18 -63.17 -33.44 -25.58
C ALA A 18 -63.02 -34.95 -25.35
N ALA A 19 -64.09 -35.68 -25.64
CA ALA A 19 -64.20 -37.13 -25.52
C ALA A 19 -63.90 -37.80 -26.88
N CYS A 20 -63.12 -38.88 -26.88
CA CYS A 20 -63.10 -39.96 -27.88
C CYS A 20 -62.35 -41.20 -27.34
N PRO A 21 -62.57 -42.41 -27.88
CA PRO A 21 -62.97 -43.56 -27.06
C PRO A 21 -61.90 -44.65 -26.90
N GLY A 22 -62.02 -45.39 -25.78
CA GLY A 22 -61.81 -46.84 -25.72
C GLY A 22 -60.38 -47.39 -25.92
N LYS A 23 -59.55 -47.34 -24.87
CA LYS A 23 -58.46 -48.30 -24.66
C LYS A 23 -58.68 -49.01 -23.33
N LYS A 24 -58.68 -50.35 -23.35
CA LYS A 24 -58.80 -51.25 -22.18
C LYS A 24 -57.72 -50.92 -21.12
N PRO A 25 -57.98 -51.20 -19.83
CA PRO A 25 -57.30 -50.55 -18.72
C PRO A 25 -55.84 -51.01 -18.68
N GLU A 26 -54.93 -50.10 -19.00
CA GLU A 26 -53.60 -50.17 -18.41
C GLU A 26 -53.84 -49.87 -16.93
N THR A 27 -53.76 -50.93 -16.11
CA THR A 27 -53.59 -50.81 -14.68
C THR A 27 -52.48 -49.81 -14.44
N THR A 28 -52.85 -48.57 -14.15
CA THR A 28 -51.97 -47.62 -13.50
C THR A 28 -51.46 -48.34 -12.28
N ALA A 29 -50.18 -48.73 -12.31
CA ALA A 29 -49.49 -49.14 -11.11
C ALA A 29 -49.85 -48.10 -10.05
N ALA A 30 -50.42 -48.56 -8.94
CA ALA A 30 -50.58 -47.73 -7.75
C ALA A 30 -49.27 -46.98 -7.53
N PRO A 31 -49.28 -45.69 -7.14
CA PRO A 31 -48.04 -44.96 -6.89
C PRO A 31 -47.21 -45.84 -5.97
N ALA A 32 -46.07 -46.31 -6.49
CA ALA A 32 -45.27 -47.30 -5.78
C ALA A 32 -44.91 -46.69 -4.44
N VAL A 33 -45.43 -47.26 -3.35
CA VAL A 33 -45.02 -46.88 -2.02
C VAL A 33 -43.51 -47.12 -1.98
N PRO A 34 -42.69 -46.10 -1.68
CA PRO A 34 -41.24 -46.24 -1.70
C PRO A 34 -40.84 -47.45 -0.85
N ASN A 35 -40.14 -48.43 -1.45
CA ASN A 35 -39.58 -49.53 -0.65
C ASN A 35 -38.34 -49.01 0.10
N ASN A 36 -37.94 -49.71 1.17
CA ASN A 36 -36.84 -49.26 2.03
C ASN A 36 -35.52 -49.04 1.24
N ASP A 37 -35.24 -49.88 0.24
CA ASP A 37 -34.03 -49.79 -0.60
C ASP A 37 -34.01 -48.51 -1.45
N SER A 38 -35.16 -48.09 -1.98
CA SER A 38 -35.30 -46.86 -2.78
C SER A 38 -35.12 -45.59 -1.93
N LEU A 39 -35.53 -45.62 -0.67
CA LEU A 39 -35.33 -44.54 0.28
C LEU A 39 -33.86 -44.42 0.72
N GLU A 40 -33.17 -45.55 0.92
CA GLU A 40 -31.73 -45.55 1.22
C GLU A 40 -30.88 -45.06 0.05
N ALA A 41 -31.22 -45.45 -1.20
CA ALA A 41 -30.53 -44.96 -2.38
C ALA A 41 -30.67 -43.44 -2.56
N GLU A 42 -31.86 -42.88 -2.30
CA GLU A 42 -32.09 -41.44 -2.37
C GLU A 42 -31.38 -40.67 -1.25
N ARG A 43 -31.38 -41.19 -0.02
CA ARG A 43 -30.61 -40.62 1.09
C ARG A 43 -29.11 -40.55 0.79
N ARG A 44 -28.54 -41.58 0.15
CA ARG A 44 -27.15 -41.59 -0.30
C ARG A 44 -26.88 -40.54 -1.38
N ARG A 45 -27.77 -40.40 -2.37
CA ARG A 45 -27.66 -39.37 -3.41
C ARG A 45 -27.69 -37.97 -2.85
N ILE A 46 -28.61 -37.70 -1.92
CA ILE A 46 -28.70 -36.40 -1.24
C ILE A 46 -27.43 -36.15 -0.43
N ALA A 47 -26.97 -37.14 0.35
CA ALA A 47 -25.73 -37.03 1.13
C ALA A 47 -24.50 -36.76 0.24
N ASP A 48 -24.38 -37.45 -0.90
CA ASP A 48 -23.30 -37.23 -1.87
C ASP A 48 -23.41 -35.84 -2.53
N SER A 49 -24.62 -35.40 -2.87
CA SER A 49 -24.87 -34.07 -3.43
C SER A 49 -24.53 -32.97 -2.43
N THR A 50 -24.92 -33.12 -1.16
CA THR A 50 -24.57 -32.16 -0.10
C THR A 50 -23.08 -32.17 0.17
N ALA A 51 -22.45 -33.35 0.22
CA ALA A 51 -21.01 -33.46 0.42
C ALA A 51 -20.21 -32.78 -0.71
N ARG A 52 -20.64 -32.95 -1.97
CA ARG A 52 -20.06 -32.25 -3.13
C ARG A 52 -20.28 -30.74 -3.06
N ALA A 53 -21.51 -30.29 -2.78
CA ALA A 53 -21.82 -28.87 -2.66
C ALA A 53 -21.02 -28.19 -1.54
N GLU A 54 -20.88 -28.85 -0.38
CA GLU A 54 -20.06 -28.35 0.72
C GLU A 54 -18.57 -28.37 0.39
N ALA A 55 -18.07 -29.39 -0.33
CA ALA A 55 -16.68 -29.44 -0.77
C ALA A 55 -16.38 -28.30 -1.76
N GLU A 56 -17.29 -28.02 -2.68
CA GLU A 56 -17.19 -26.87 -3.58
C GLU A 56 -17.25 -25.53 -2.83
N ALA A 57 -18.12 -25.39 -1.81
CA ALA A 57 -18.18 -24.19 -0.97
C ALA A 57 -16.86 -23.97 -0.21
N ARG A 58 -16.33 -25.02 0.44
CA ARG A 58 -15.02 -24.98 1.12
C ARG A 58 -13.88 -24.62 0.16
N ALA A 59 -13.90 -25.17 -1.06
CA ALA A 59 -12.89 -24.86 -2.08
C ALA A 59 -12.98 -23.40 -2.56
N ARG A 60 -14.19 -22.84 -2.69
CA ARG A 60 -14.41 -21.43 -3.05
C ARG A 60 -13.92 -20.50 -1.94
N GLU A 61 -14.28 -20.78 -0.68
CA GLU A 61 -13.82 -20.00 0.47
C GLU A 61 -12.29 -20.03 0.61
N GLU A 62 -11.68 -21.21 0.41
CA GLU A 62 -10.22 -21.33 0.44
C GLU A 62 -9.57 -20.55 -0.72
N ALA A 63 -10.14 -20.61 -1.92
CA ALA A 63 -9.66 -19.83 -3.06
C ALA A 63 -9.76 -18.32 -2.80
N ASP A 64 -10.86 -17.85 -2.22
CA ASP A 64 -11.06 -16.45 -1.85
C ASP A 64 -10.08 -16.02 -0.76
N ARG A 65 -9.86 -16.84 0.27
CA ARG A 65 -8.85 -16.59 1.32
C ARG A 65 -7.45 -16.50 0.73
N ARG A 66 -7.08 -17.43 -0.15
CA ARG A 66 -5.77 -17.40 -0.85
C ARG A 66 -5.61 -16.14 -1.69
N ARG A 67 -6.67 -15.71 -2.39
CA ARG A 67 -6.68 -14.47 -3.17
C ARG A 67 -6.50 -13.25 -2.29
N GLN A 68 -7.24 -13.16 -1.17
CA GLN A 68 -7.12 -12.06 -0.22
C GLN A 68 -5.72 -12.00 0.40
N GLN A 69 -5.16 -13.15 0.79
CA GLN A 69 -3.80 -13.22 1.31
C GLN A 69 -2.78 -12.73 0.29
N ALA A 70 -2.86 -13.17 -0.97
CA ALA A 70 -1.95 -12.73 -2.02
C ALA A 70 -2.01 -11.21 -2.27
N ILE A 71 -3.21 -10.61 -2.18
CA ILE A 71 -3.36 -9.15 -2.26
C ILE A 71 -2.68 -8.48 -1.06
N ALA A 72 -2.92 -8.97 0.16
CA ALA A 72 -2.31 -8.43 1.37
C ALA A 72 -0.78 -8.50 1.34
N ASP A 73 -0.23 -9.64 0.91
CA ASP A 73 1.22 -9.86 0.77
C ASP A 73 1.82 -8.90 -0.27
N SER A 74 1.16 -8.71 -1.41
CA SER A 74 1.59 -7.76 -2.44
C SER A 74 1.59 -6.32 -1.92
N LEU A 75 0.57 -5.91 -1.16
CA LEU A 75 0.51 -4.58 -0.56
C LEU A 75 1.62 -4.38 0.49
N ALA A 76 1.89 -5.40 1.30
CA ALA A 76 2.97 -5.37 2.28
C ALA A 76 4.35 -5.21 1.60
N ALA A 77 4.60 -5.94 0.52
CA ALA A 77 5.85 -5.83 -0.26
C ALA A 77 6.05 -4.44 -0.88
N LEU A 78 4.98 -3.84 -1.41
CA LEU A 78 4.99 -2.45 -1.91
C LEU A 78 5.29 -1.44 -0.79
N GLY A 79 4.71 -1.64 0.39
CA GLY A 79 4.96 -0.82 1.57
C GLY A 79 6.42 -0.89 2.04
N GLN A 80 7.00 -2.08 2.10
CA GLN A 80 8.41 -2.28 2.44
C GLN A 80 9.35 -1.57 1.46
N THR A 81 9.07 -1.72 0.17
CA THR A 81 9.80 -1.06 -0.92
C THR A 81 9.79 0.45 -0.75
N THR A 82 8.61 1.03 -0.49
CA THR A 82 8.46 2.47 -0.28
C THR A 82 9.22 2.96 0.95
N ASN A 83 9.18 2.21 2.05
CA ASN A 83 9.89 2.57 3.28
C ASN A 83 11.41 2.57 3.11
N ALA A 84 11.97 1.59 2.41
CA ALA A 84 13.41 1.55 2.13
C ALA A 84 13.88 2.80 1.34
N VAL A 85 13.11 3.21 0.33
CA VAL A 85 13.41 4.44 -0.44
C VAL A 85 13.31 5.69 0.45
N LYS A 86 12.29 5.76 1.32
CA LYS A 86 12.16 6.87 2.30
C LYS A 86 13.36 6.95 3.24
N THR A 87 13.82 5.81 3.77
CA THR A 87 15.00 5.76 4.64
C THR A 87 16.27 6.21 3.92
N MET A 88 16.47 5.79 2.67
CA MET A 88 17.62 6.24 1.88
C MET A 88 17.55 7.75 1.58
N LEU A 89 16.37 8.27 1.26
CA LEU A 89 16.15 9.71 1.10
C LEU A 89 16.39 10.47 2.40
N ALA A 90 16.02 9.94 3.56
CA ALA A 90 16.23 10.59 4.86
C ALA A 90 17.67 10.50 5.38
N THR A 91 18.55 9.72 4.73
CA THR A 91 19.95 9.58 5.14
C THR A 91 20.65 10.93 5.09
N LEU A 92 21.26 11.33 6.20
CA LEU A 92 21.93 12.62 6.39
C LEU A 92 23.23 12.70 5.60
N ILE A 93 23.64 13.91 5.24
CA ILE A 93 25.02 14.18 4.83
C ILE A 93 25.70 15.09 5.84
N HIS A 94 27.02 15.00 5.97
CA HIS A 94 27.77 15.74 6.98
C HIS A 94 28.84 16.66 6.38
N PHE A 95 29.28 17.63 7.17
CA PHE A 95 30.25 18.63 6.77
C PHE A 95 31.37 18.80 7.80
N ASP A 96 32.56 19.15 7.31
CA ASP A 96 33.66 19.56 8.16
C ASP A 96 33.36 20.87 8.87
N TYR A 97 34.09 21.11 9.96
CA TYR A 97 34.05 22.37 10.67
C TYR A 97 34.29 23.53 9.70
N ASP A 98 33.40 24.51 9.78
CA ASP A 98 33.42 25.74 8.98
C ASP A 98 33.41 25.54 7.44
N LYS A 99 32.95 24.37 6.96
CA LYS A 99 32.86 24.09 5.51
C LYS A 99 31.43 23.84 5.07
N ALA A 100 31.19 24.18 3.80
CA ALA A 100 30.00 23.81 3.02
C ALA A 100 30.34 22.92 1.82
N ILE A 101 31.54 22.33 1.82
CA ILE A 101 31.98 21.40 0.77
C ILE A 101 31.49 20.00 1.13
N ILE A 102 30.82 19.35 0.18
CA ILE A 102 30.36 17.96 0.32
C ILE A 102 31.58 17.05 0.42
N ARG A 103 31.61 16.20 1.46
CA ARG A 103 32.69 15.22 1.67
C ARG A 103 32.59 14.08 0.66
N GLY A 104 33.72 13.43 0.37
CA GLY A 104 33.76 12.32 -0.59
C GLY A 104 32.81 11.16 -0.25
N GLY A 105 32.65 10.82 1.03
CA GLY A 105 31.70 9.78 1.46
C GLY A 105 30.23 10.20 1.33
N ASP A 106 29.95 11.48 1.56
CA ASP A 106 28.60 12.04 1.49
C ASP A 106 28.13 12.26 0.03
N ALA A 107 29.05 12.42 -0.92
CA ALA A 107 28.72 12.45 -2.35
C ALA A 107 28.02 11.15 -2.80
N GLY A 108 28.48 9.98 -2.33
CA GLY A 108 27.84 8.70 -2.63
C GLY A 108 26.43 8.55 -2.02
N VAL A 109 26.14 9.25 -0.92
CA VAL A 109 24.78 9.35 -0.37
C VAL A 109 23.89 10.18 -1.29
N LEU A 110 24.40 11.29 -1.83
CA LEU A 110 23.68 12.12 -2.81
C LEU A 110 23.44 11.38 -4.12
N ASP A 111 24.39 10.58 -4.61
CA ASP A 111 24.22 9.78 -5.84
C ASP A 111 23.04 8.81 -5.74
N GLN A 112 22.89 8.15 -4.59
CA GLN A 112 21.73 7.29 -4.33
C GLN A 112 20.41 8.08 -4.34
N LYS A 113 20.41 9.33 -3.82
CA LYS A 113 19.23 10.21 -3.91
C LYS A 113 18.97 10.65 -5.34
N VAL A 114 20.00 10.90 -6.17
CA VAL A 114 19.84 11.22 -7.60
C VAL A 114 19.07 10.10 -8.29
N ALA A 115 19.49 8.85 -8.11
CA ALA A 115 18.82 7.70 -8.73
C ALA A 115 17.34 7.63 -8.33
N ILE A 116 17.03 7.83 -7.05
CA ILE A 116 15.65 7.86 -6.54
C ILE A 116 14.85 9.02 -7.16
N LEU A 117 15.41 10.23 -7.22
CA LEU A 117 14.74 11.42 -7.74
C LEU A 117 14.49 11.33 -9.26
N GLN A 118 15.35 10.62 -10.00
CA GLN A 118 15.17 10.30 -11.41
C GLN A 118 14.04 9.28 -11.63
N ALA A 119 14.01 8.21 -10.83
CA ALA A 119 12.95 7.19 -10.90
C ALA A 119 11.57 7.74 -10.49
N ASN A 120 11.54 8.83 -9.72
CA ASN A 120 10.32 9.44 -9.17
C ASN A 120 10.17 10.92 -9.57
N PRO A 121 9.77 11.25 -10.82
CA PRO A 121 9.70 12.64 -11.29
C PRO A 121 8.75 13.58 -10.53
N ALA A 122 7.72 13.03 -9.88
CA ALA A 122 6.78 13.79 -9.06
C ALA A 122 7.29 14.11 -7.65
N LEU A 123 8.41 13.50 -7.23
CA LEU A 123 8.97 13.68 -5.90
C LEU A 123 9.55 15.08 -5.73
N ARG A 124 9.15 15.78 -4.68
CA ARG A 124 9.73 17.07 -4.25
C ARG A 124 10.33 16.91 -2.87
N ILE A 125 11.49 17.51 -2.64
CA ILE A 125 12.22 17.40 -1.37
C ILE A 125 12.64 18.76 -0.83
N ARG A 126 12.86 18.82 0.48
CA ARG A 126 13.54 19.92 1.17
C ARG A 126 14.88 19.45 1.69
N VAL A 127 15.89 20.30 1.55
CA VAL A 127 17.20 20.16 2.19
C VAL A 127 17.30 21.21 3.29
N SER A 128 17.54 20.76 4.53
CA SER A 128 17.67 21.64 5.69
C SER A 128 19.10 21.60 6.19
N GLY A 129 19.79 22.74 6.17
CA GLY A 129 21.18 22.82 6.61
C GLY A 129 21.33 23.23 8.07
N HIS A 130 22.22 22.52 8.78
CA HIS A 130 22.47 22.70 10.21
C HIS A 130 23.96 22.91 10.48
N CYS A 131 24.25 23.56 11.60
CA CYS A 131 25.59 23.85 12.11
C CYS A 131 25.75 23.31 13.54
N ASP A 132 27.00 23.27 14.00
CA ASP A 132 27.27 23.15 15.43
C ASP A 132 27.14 24.53 16.10
N GLU A 133 27.15 24.54 17.44
CA GLU A 133 26.88 25.72 18.29
C GLU A 133 27.98 26.80 18.28
N ARG A 134 29.05 26.62 17.50
CA ARG A 134 30.16 27.56 17.47
C ARG A 134 29.91 28.59 16.38
N GLY A 135 30.01 29.87 16.74
CA GLY A 135 29.81 30.99 15.83
C GLY A 135 28.74 31.94 16.35
N SER A 136 28.28 32.87 15.52
CA SER A 136 27.05 33.60 15.80
C SER A 136 25.88 32.95 15.08
N ASP A 137 24.67 33.15 15.60
CA ASP A 137 23.43 32.65 14.99
C ASP A 137 23.32 33.05 13.52
N GLU A 138 23.61 34.32 13.17
CA GLU A 138 23.54 34.80 11.79
C GLU A 138 24.57 34.13 10.90
N TYR A 139 25.78 33.90 11.43
CA TYR A 139 26.82 33.18 10.72
C TYR A 139 26.38 31.74 10.44
N ASN A 140 25.84 31.06 11.45
CA ASN A 140 25.40 29.67 11.35
C ASN A 140 24.18 29.51 10.46
N LEU A 141 23.25 30.47 10.46
CA LEU A 141 22.17 30.54 9.48
C LEU A 141 22.71 30.66 8.05
N ALA A 142 23.69 31.53 7.81
CA ALA A 142 24.30 31.68 6.50
C ALA A 142 25.10 30.43 6.08
N LEU A 143 25.86 29.81 6.99
CA LEU A 143 26.62 28.59 6.73
C LEU A 143 25.71 27.40 6.43
N GLY A 144 24.64 27.21 7.21
CA GLY A 144 23.63 26.18 6.95
C GLY A 144 22.95 26.38 5.60
N ASN A 145 22.69 27.64 5.19
CA ASN A 145 22.13 27.92 3.87
C ASN A 145 23.10 27.55 2.74
N ARG A 146 24.40 27.83 2.91
CA ARG A 146 25.44 27.41 1.95
C ARG A 146 25.52 25.89 1.82
N ARG A 147 25.42 25.14 2.93
CA ARG A 147 25.41 23.66 2.93
C ARG A 147 24.23 23.08 2.16
N ALA A 148 23.01 23.49 2.52
CA ALA A 148 21.80 23.05 1.82
C ALA A 148 21.83 23.43 0.32
N THR A 149 22.38 24.60 -0.01
CA THR A 149 22.57 25.04 -1.39
C THR A 149 23.59 24.17 -2.14
N ALA A 150 24.69 23.77 -1.50
CA ALA A 150 25.68 22.88 -2.11
C ALA A 150 25.07 21.51 -2.44
N ALA A 151 24.29 20.92 -1.53
CA ALA A 151 23.56 19.68 -1.79
C ALA A 151 22.55 19.83 -2.94
N LYS A 152 21.77 20.93 -2.96
CA LYS A 152 20.86 21.25 -4.06
C LYS A 152 21.59 21.38 -5.40
N GLN A 153 22.72 22.09 -5.44
CA GLN A 153 23.53 22.26 -6.65
C GLN A 153 24.11 20.93 -7.12
N TYR A 154 24.56 20.07 -6.20
CA TYR A 154 25.01 18.72 -6.53
C TYR A 154 23.90 17.95 -7.25
N LEU A 155 22.72 17.83 -6.64
CA LEU A 155 21.58 17.13 -7.24
C LEU A 155 21.18 17.73 -8.59
N ALA A 156 21.17 19.05 -8.71
CA ALA A 156 20.84 19.74 -9.95
C ALA A 156 21.86 19.48 -11.07
N SER A 157 23.15 19.45 -10.73
CA SER A 157 24.22 19.11 -11.69
C SER A 157 24.13 17.68 -12.23
N HIS A 158 23.43 16.79 -11.51
CA HIS A 158 23.12 15.42 -11.93
C HIS A 158 21.74 15.29 -12.62
N GLY A 159 21.18 16.41 -13.09
CA GLY A 159 19.99 16.43 -13.93
C GLY A 159 18.66 16.46 -13.17
N ILE A 160 18.65 16.67 -11.86
CA ILE A 160 17.41 16.90 -11.12
C ILE A 160 16.97 18.36 -11.29
N ASP A 161 15.72 18.59 -11.67
CA ASP A 161 15.20 19.95 -11.74
C ASP A 161 15.25 20.64 -10.36
N ALA A 162 15.99 21.76 -10.28
CA ALA A 162 16.18 22.55 -9.08
C ALA A 162 14.85 23.08 -8.49
N SER A 163 13.78 23.19 -9.28
CA SER A 163 12.44 23.56 -8.82
C SER A 163 11.79 22.53 -7.89
N ARG A 164 12.29 21.29 -7.91
CA ARG A 164 11.85 20.17 -7.07
C ARG A 164 12.56 20.12 -5.70
N ILE A 165 13.53 21.01 -5.50
CA ILE A 165 14.39 21.02 -4.31
C ILE A 165 14.25 22.36 -3.60
N GLU A 166 13.65 22.35 -2.43
CA GLU A 166 13.60 23.49 -1.51
C GLU A 166 14.80 23.45 -0.56
N THR A 167 15.27 24.61 -0.11
CA THR A 167 16.38 24.72 0.84
C THR A 167 16.00 25.60 2.01
N VAL A 168 16.32 25.16 3.22
CA VAL A 168 16.13 25.91 4.47
C VAL A 168 17.43 25.83 5.28
N SER A 169 17.69 26.82 6.13
CA SER A 169 18.76 26.77 7.11
C SER A 169 18.16 26.91 8.50
N TYR A 170 18.61 26.06 9.42
CA TYR A 170 18.30 26.17 10.84
C TYR A 170 19.52 26.62 11.65
N GLY A 171 20.67 26.83 11.01
CA GLY A 171 21.91 27.13 11.73
C GLY A 171 22.14 26.14 12.87
N GLU A 172 22.41 26.64 14.06
CA GLU A 172 22.63 25.85 15.27
C GLU A 172 21.34 25.56 16.07
N GLU A 173 20.18 26.10 15.68
CA GLU A 173 18.95 26.11 16.50
C GLU A 173 18.31 24.73 16.71
N ARG A 174 18.73 23.72 15.93
CA ARG A 174 18.18 22.35 15.97
C ARG A 174 19.29 21.30 16.06
N PRO A 175 19.99 21.20 17.21
CA PRO A 175 21.00 20.18 17.42
C PRO A 175 20.36 18.80 17.55
N ILE A 176 20.98 17.78 16.95
CA ILE A 176 20.61 16.37 17.18
C ILE A 176 21.35 15.79 18.38
N ASP A 177 22.53 16.33 18.68
CA ASP A 177 23.32 16.00 19.85
C ASP A 177 23.59 17.30 20.63
N PRO A 178 23.03 17.49 21.84
CA PRO A 178 23.23 18.70 22.62
C PRO A 178 24.59 18.75 23.33
N GLY A 179 25.48 17.77 23.10
CA GLY A 179 26.83 17.77 23.65
C GLY A 179 27.69 18.94 23.16
N HIS A 180 28.67 19.30 23.97
CA HIS A 180 29.58 20.43 23.75
C HIS A 180 31.01 19.95 23.42
N ASP A 181 31.10 18.92 22.59
CA ASP A 181 32.35 18.28 22.19
C ASP A 181 32.38 17.99 20.69
N GLU A 182 33.56 17.62 20.17
CA GLU A 182 33.72 17.41 18.73
C GLU A 182 32.88 16.24 18.20
N GLU A 183 32.55 15.25 19.04
CA GLU A 183 31.67 14.15 18.62
C GLU A 183 30.24 14.66 18.37
N ALA A 184 29.70 15.47 19.27
CA ALA A 184 28.39 16.10 19.12
C ALA A 184 28.38 17.11 17.97
N TRP A 185 29.40 17.96 17.88
CA TRP A 185 29.51 18.96 16.81
C TRP A 185 29.58 18.32 15.43
N ALA A 186 30.34 17.22 15.28
CA ALA A 186 30.43 16.50 14.01
C ALA A 186 29.08 15.93 13.54
N LYS A 187 28.23 15.47 14.47
CA LYS A 187 26.86 15.03 14.16
C LYS A 187 25.99 16.23 13.75
N ASN A 188 26.10 17.36 14.45
CA ASN A 188 25.26 18.52 14.20
C ASN A 188 25.52 19.22 12.86
N ARG A 189 26.77 19.20 12.36
CA ARG A 189 27.14 19.72 11.04
C ARG A 189 26.63 18.83 9.90
N ARG A 190 25.35 18.99 9.53
CA ARG A 190 24.66 18.10 8.60
C ARG A 190 23.66 18.83 7.71
N ASP A 191 23.24 18.15 6.64
CA ASP A 191 21.97 18.44 5.96
C ASP A 191 20.97 17.29 6.19
N GLU A 192 19.72 17.66 6.42
CA GLU A 192 18.57 16.76 6.50
C GLU A 192 17.72 16.84 5.23
N PHE A 193 17.04 15.74 4.88
CA PHE A 193 16.24 15.63 3.66
C PHE A 193 14.82 15.19 4.00
N GLU A 194 13.85 16.00 3.60
CA GLU A 194 12.42 15.78 3.86
C GLU A 194 11.65 15.67 2.54
N ILE A 195 10.69 14.75 2.45
CA ILE A 195 9.78 14.66 1.31
C ILE A 195 8.65 15.67 1.49
N LEU A 196 8.47 16.56 0.52
CA LEU A 196 7.41 17.55 0.51
C LEU A 196 6.16 17.07 -0.23
N ALA A 197 6.36 16.34 -1.34
CA ALA A 197 5.27 15.83 -2.17
C ALA A 197 5.71 14.59 -2.97
N GLY A 198 4.77 13.75 -3.37
CA GLY A 198 5.03 12.58 -4.21
C GLY A 198 5.63 11.37 -3.48
N GLY A 199 5.43 11.28 -2.15
CA GLY A 199 5.99 10.23 -1.29
C GLY A 199 5.11 8.99 -1.07
N ASP A 200 3.93 8.91 -1.70
CA ASP A 200 2.94 7.86 -1.43
C ASP A 200 3.25 6.53 -2.14
N ALA A 201 3.82 6.62 -3.34
CA ALA A 201 4.16 5.47 -4.18
C ALA A 201 5.54 5.66 -4.79
N LEU A 202 6.59 5.37 -4.01
CA LEU A 202 7.96 5.52 -4.44
C LEU A 202 8.43 4.28 -5.19
N LYS A 203 9.04 4.50 -6.35
CA LYS A 203 9.73 3.48 -7.13
C LYS A 203 11.18 3.38 -6.66
N GLN A 204 11.70 2.16 -6.62
CA GLN A 204 13.13 1.95 -6.50
C GLN A 204 13.83 2.38 -7.81
N PRO A 205 15.07 2.90 -7.71
CA PRO A 205 15.90 3.19 -8.88
C PRO A 205 16.25 1.93 -9.68
#